data_AF-Q0CHX6-F1
#
_entry.id   AF-Q0CHX6-F1
#
_cell.length_a   1.000
_cell.length_b   1.000
_cell.length_c   1.000
_cell.angle_alpha   90.00
_cell.angle_beta   90.00
_cell.angle_gamma   90.00
#
_symmetry.space_group_name_H-M   'P 1'
#
loop_
_entity.id
_entity.type
_entity.pdbx_description
1 polymer ?
#
loop_
_entity_poly.entity_id
_entity_poly.type
_entity_poly.pdbx_seq_one_letter_code
_entity_poly.pdbx_strand_id
1 'polypeptide(L)'
;MTHPAVLDNLEEEIEDWNTTKPHSFRPIRFVPRGKDMHQRFPEIWMLLPVHVVGVQYYHIAKIVLAFTQSSSPSRTYANLRNSRSIEPCADIYFLYWGLAKSNPKAENTLFTARHSLVAWGWVLRHKLDQEAAENLLQGMEAKTGWDVAQSIQVLRGLWNEEDSDN
;
A
#
# COMPACT_ATOMS: atom_id res chain seq x y z
N MET A 1 -10.08 23.40 -5.56
CA MET A 1 -10.78 22.92 -6.78
C MET A 1 -9.70 22.53 -7.78
N THR A 2 -9.36 21.25 -7.85
CA THR A 2 -8.51 20.71 -8.92
C THR A 2 -9.36 20.55 -10.17
N HIS A 3 -8.92 21.08 -11.30
CA HIS A 3 -9.67 21.07 -12.56
C HIS A 3 -9.67 19.65 -13.14
N PRO A 4 -10.80 19.09 -13.65
CA PRO A 4 -10.88 17.71 -14.15
C PRO A 4 -9.78 17.35 -15.16
N ALA A 5 -9.54 18.24 -16.12
CA ALA A 5 -8.49 18.09 -17.13
C ALA A 5 -7.05 17.95 -16.57
N VAL A 6 -6.78 18.46 -15.35
CA VAL A 6 -5.46 18.30 -14.70
C VAL A 6 -5.31 16.89 -14.13
N LEU A 7 -6.40 16.31 -13.61
CA LEU A 7 -6.37 14.94 -13.08
C LEU A 7 -6.27 13.91 -14.20
N ASP A 8 -6.95 14.13 -15.32
CA ASP A 8 -6.86 13.25 -16.50
C ASP A 8 -5.43 13.23 -17.08
N ASN A 9 -4.78 14.40 -17.18
CA ASN A 9 -3.38 14.47 -17.61
C ASN A 9 -2.43 13.76 -16.62
N LEU A 10 -2.68 13.87 -15.31
CA LEU A 10 -1.87 13.18 -14.31
C LEU A 10 -2.03 11.66 -14.36
N GLU A 11 -3.25 11.17 -14.65
CA GLU A 11 -3.50 9.75 -14.87
C GLU A 11 -2.69 9.21 -16.06
N GLU A 12 -2.69 9.96 -17.17
CA GLU A 12 -1.91 9.64 -18.36
C GLU A 12 -0.40 9.61 -18.06
N GLU A 13 0.15 10.61 -17.37
CA GLU A 13 1.57 10.66 -17.00
C GLU A 13 1.98 9.47 -16.10
N ILE A 14 1.12 9.06 -15.17
CA ILE A 14 1.37 7.92 -14.28
C ILE A 14 1.43 6.60 -15.07
N GLU A 15 0.50 6.40 -16.01
CA GLU A 15 0.49 5.19 -16.84
C GLU A 15 1.56 5.22 -17.93
N ASP A 16 1.92 6.39 -18.46
CA ASP A 16 3.05 6.53 -19.39
C ASP A 16 4.35 6.11 -18.71
N TRP A 17 4.63 6.56 -17.48
CA TRP A 17 5.79 6.07 -16.71
C TRP A 17 5.78 4.54 -16.59
N ASN A 18 4.61 3.94 -16.32
CA ASN A 18 4.49 2.50 -16.16
C ASN A 18 4.75 1.73 -17.46
N THR A 19 4.37 2.27 -18.62
CA THR A 19 4.56 1.62 -19.91
C THR A 19 5.95 1.86 -20.49
N THR A 20 6.56 3.01 -20.20
CA THR A 20 7.88 3.42 -20.73
C THR A 20 9.06 3.02 -19.85
N LYS A 21 8.82 2.61 -18.59
CA LYS A 21 9.90 2.20 -17.67
C LYS A 21 10.78 1.09 -18.27
N PRO A 22 12.10 1.11 -18.00
CA PRO A 22 13.01 0.07 -18.49
C PRO A 22 12.58 -1.34 -18.09
N HIS A 23 12.90 -2.33 -18.93
CA HIS A 23 12.58 -3.74 -18.64
C HIS A 23 13.21 -4.27 -17.34
N SER A 24 14.25 -3.63 -16.82
CA SER A 24 14.84 -3.95 -15.51
C SER A 24 13.88 -3.75 -14.33
N PHE A 25 12.79 -3.01 -14.52
CA PHE A 25 11.69 -2.87 -13.55
C PHE A 25 10.71 -4.05 -13.58
N ARG A 26 10.90 -5.05 -14.43
CA ARG A 26 10.10 -6.27 -14.38
C ARG A 26 10.54 -7.12 -13.18
N PRO A 27 9.60 -7.67 -12.38
CA PRO A 27 9.94 -8.61 -11.33
C PRO A 27 10.68 -9.82 -11.92
N ILE A 28 11.74 -10.26 -11.24
CA ILE A 28 12.43 -11.53 -11.50
C ILE A 28 11.48 -12.68 -11.18
N ARG A 29 10.68 -12.51 -10.13
CA ARG A 29 9.67 -13.47 -9.68
C ARG A 29 8.44 -12.70 -9.21
N PHE A 30 7.28 -13.21 -9.59
CA PHE A 30 5.99 -12.72 -9.11
C PHE A 30 5.13 -13.92 -8.66
N VAL A 31 4.73 -13.94 -7.40
CA VAL A 31 3.74 -14.88 -6.86
C VAL A 31 2.55 -14.06 -6.35
N PRO A 32 1.33 -14.30 -6.84
CA PRO A 32 0.15 -13.56 -6.40
C PRO A 32 -0.15 -13.84 -4.92
N ARG A 33 -0.92 -12.95 -4.28
CA ARG A 33 -1.40 -13.19 -2.93
C ARG A 33 -2.36 -14.40 -2.90
N GLY A 34 -2.23 -15.21 -1.86
CA GLY A 34 -3.08 -16.34 -1.56
C GLY A 34 -4.04 -16.06 -0.40
N LYS A 35 -4.84 -17.08 -0.07
CA LYS A 35 -5.76 -17.02 1.09
C LYS A 35 -5.04 -17.39 2.40
N ASP A 36 -3.93 -18.13 2.30
CA ASP A 36 -3.16 -18.62 3.43
C ASP A 36 -2.41 -17.51 4.15
N MET A 37 -2.20 -17.69 5.47
CA MET A 37 -1.53 -16.73 6.34
C MET A 37 -0.16 -16.26 5.81
N HIS A 38 0.61 -17.18 5.22
CA HIS A 38 1.96 -16.86 4.72
C HIS A 38 1.97 -16.14 3.37
N GLN A 39 0.85 -16.12 2.65
CA GLN A 39 0.72 -15.62 1.28
C GLN A 39 -0.23 -14.42 1.17
N ARG A 40 -0.59 -13.76 2.28
CA ARG A 40 -1.54 -12.63 2.27
C ARG A 40 -1.06 -11.41 1.47
N PHE A 41 0.27 -11.23 1.36
CA PHE A 41 0.90 -10.29 0.43
C PHE A 41 1.53 -11.04 -0.75
N PRO A 42 1.52 -10.46 -1.96
CA PRO A 42 2.22 -11.02 -3.10
C PRO A 42 3.73 -11.03 -2.87
N GLU A 43 4.40 -12.02 -3.45
CA GLU A 43 5.86 -12.11 -3.47
C GLU A 43 6.38 -11.48 -4.77
N ILE A 44 7.17 -10.41 -4.65
CA ILE A 44 7.62 -9.62 -5.80
C ILE A 44 9.11 -9.39 -5.70
N TRP A 45 9.92 -10.15 -6.43
CA TRP A 45 11.38 -10.03 -6.37
C TRP A 45 11.87 -9.10 -7.45
N MET A 46 12.54 -8.01 -7.04
CA MET A 46 13.09 -7.02 -7.97
C MET A 46 14.60 -7.16 -8.06
N LEU A 47 15.16 -6.78 -9.20
CA LEU A 47 16.58 -6.93 -9.47
C LEU A 47 17.47 -6.07 -8.55
N LEU A 48 17.05 -4.85 -8.24
CA LEU A 48 17.82 -3.89 -7.42
C LEU A 48 16.87 -3.03 -6.58
N PRO A 49 17.32 -2.48 -5.44
CA PRO A 49 16.51 -1.61 -4.59
C PRO A 49 15.85 -0.44 -5.34
N VAL A 50 16.56 0.19 -6.27
CA VAL A 50 16.02 1.30 -7.08
C VAL A 50 14.75 0.93 -7.86
N HIS A 51 14.66 -0.32 -8.33
CA HIS A 51 13.48 -0.81 -9.02
C HIS A 51 12.29 -0.96 -8.07
N VAL A 52 12.53 -1.44 -6.83
CA VAL A 52 11.48 -1.54 -5.80
C VAL A 52 10.90 -0.16 -5.49
N VAL A 53 11.79 0.81 -5.30
CA VAL A 53 11.41 2.19 -4.95
C VAL A 53 10.58 2.81 -6.06
N GLY A 54 11.02 2.74 -7.33
CA GLY A 54 10.26 3.30 -8.43
C GLY A 54 8.86 2.69 -8.57
N VAL A 55 8.73 1.36 -8.47
CA VAL A 55 7.41 0.70 -8.53
C VAL A 55 6.54 1.07 -7.32
N GLN A 56 7.11 1.20 -6.12
CA GLN A 56 6.36 1.69 -4.95
C GLN A 56 5.81 3.11 -5.15
N TYR A 57 6.62 4.03 -5.69
CA TYR A 57 6.17 5.41 -5.94
C TYR A 57 5.07 5.46 -7.00
N TYR A 58 5.13 4.61 -8.02
CA TYR A 58 4.01 4.45 -8.96
C TYR A 58 2.72 4.02 -8.27
N HIS A 59 2.77 3.01 -7.39
CA HIS A 59 1.59 2.61 -6.63
C HIS A 59 1.08 3.70 -5.68
N ILE A 60 1.97 4.45 -5.03
CA ILE A 60 1.59 5.63 -4.22
C ILE A 60 0.88 6.66 -5.09
N ALA A 61 1.40 6.97 -6.28
CA ALA A 61 0.79 7.93 -7.20
C ALA A 61 -0.64 7.50 -7.59
N LYS A 62 -0.85 6.21 -7.89
CA LYS A 62 -2.19 5.67 -8.16
C LYS A 62 -3.13 5.76 -6.97
N ILE A 63 -2.64 5.44 -5.76
CA ILE A 63 -3.41 5.56 -4.53
C ILE A 63 -3.86 7.01 -4.33
N VAL A 64 -2.92 7.96 -4.41
CA VAL A 64 -3.21 9.39 -4.24
C VAL A 64 -4.19 9.88 -5.30
N LEU A 65 -3.99 9.52 -6.58
CA LEU A 65 -4.90 9.88 -7.67
C LEU A 65 -6.33 9.37 -7.39
N ALA A 66 -6.48 8.10 -7.01
CA ALA A 66 -7.79 7.53 -6.70
C ALA A 66 -8.49 8.25 -5.54
N PHE A 67 -7.74 8.67 -4.51
CA PHE A 67 -8.29 9.51 -3.43
C PHE A 67 -8.72 10.89 -3.94
N THR A 68 -7.94 11.53 -4.81
CA THR A 68 -8.29 12.85 -5.37
C THR A 68 -9.54 12.79 -6.24
N GLN A 69 -9.72 11.72 -7.03
CA GLN A 69 -10.91 11.50 -7.86
C GLN A 69 -12.14 11.11 -7.03
N SER A 70 -11.95 10.38 -5.92
CA SER A 70 -13.04 9.97 -5.01
C SER A 70 -13.52 11.09 -4.07
N SER A 71 -12.74 12.16 -3.93
CA SER A 71 -13.03 13.29 -3.05
C SER A 71 -14.02 14.25 -3.72
N SER A 72 -15.32 13.96 -3.61
CA SER A 72 -16.34 15.02 -3.74
C SER A 72 -16.06 16.08 -2.65
N PRO A 73 -16.25 17.39 -2.92
CA PRO A 73 -15.87 18.49 -2.01
C PRO A 73 -16.46 18.43 -0.59
N SER A 74 -17.36 17.50 -0.29
CA SER A 74 -17.98 17.28 1.03
C SER A 74 -17.45 16.06 1.82
N ARG A 75 -16.55 15.23 1.26
CA ARG A 75 -16.03 14.02 1.93
C ARG A 75 -14.69 14.29 2.62
N THR A 76 -14.68 14.34 3.95
CA THR A 76 -13.46 14.27 4.77
C THR A 76 -12.80 12.89 4.67
N TYR A 77 -11.52 12.78 5.06
CA TYR A 77 -10.75 11.53 5.08
C TYR A 77 -11.47 10.40 5.85
N ALA A 78 -12.17 10.73 6.93
CA ALA A 78 -13.04 9.80 7.68
C ALA A 78 -14.22 9.26 6.84
N ASN A 79 -14.81 10.07 5.97
CA ASN A 79 -15.90 9.64 5.09
C ASN A 79 -15.42 8.80 3.89
N LEU A 80 -14.13 8.89 3.54
CA LEU A 80 -13.49 8.01 2.56
C LEU A 80 -13.18 6.63 3.17
N ARG A 81 -12.72 6.56 4.43
CA ARG A 81 -12.57 5.30 5.19
C ARG A 81 -13.84 4.44 5.18
N ASN A 82 -15.00 5.10 5.25
CA ASN A 82 -16.31 4.45 5.25
C ASN A 82 -16.91 4.26 3.84
N SER A 83 -16.21 4.68 2.78
CA SER A 83 -16.70 4.56 1.40
C SER A 83 -16.21 3.27 0.74
N ARG A 84 -17.15 2.44 0.26
CA ARG A 84 -16.85 1.28 -0.61
C ARG A 84 -16.20 1.67 -1.95
N SER A 85 -16.09 2.95 -2.27
CA SER A 85 -15.50 3.43 -3.53
C SER A 85 -13.98 3.20 -3.67
N ILE A 86 -13.29 2.76 -2.61
CA ILE A 86 -11.83 2.53 -2.61
C ILE A 86 -11.48 1.04 -2.76
N GLU A 87 -12.47 0.14 -2.77
CA GLU A 87 -12.27 -1.29 -3.06
C GLU A 87 -11.47 -1.58 -4.33
N PRO A 88 -11.60 -0.83 -5.45
CA PRO A 88 -10.78 -1.05 -6.64
C PRO A 88 -9.27 -0.84 -6.42
N CYS A 89 -8.89 -0.08 -5.38
CA CYS A 89 -7.49 0.19 -5.05
C CYS A 89 -6.91 -0.81 -4.04
N ALA A 90 -7.70 -1.74 -3.50
CA ALA A 90 -7.26 -2.71 -2.50
C ALA A 90 -6.00 -3.44 -2.96
N ASP A 91 -6.00 -3.95 -4.19
CA ASP A 91 -4.88 -4.69 -4.78
C ASP A 91 -3.60 -3.86 -4.88
N ILE A 92 -3.71 -2.54 -5.09
CA ILE A 92 -2.56 -1.63 -5.16
C ILE A 92 -1.83 -1.57 -3.82
N TYR A 93 -2.57 -1.53 -2.70
CA TYR A 93 -1.96 -1.55 -1.36
C TYR A 93 -1.22 -2.87 -1.09
N PHE A 94 -1.81 -4.01 -1.47
CA PHE A 94 -1.16 -5.31 -1.31
C PHE A 94 0.10 -5.44 -2.17
N LEU A 95 0.10 -4.94 -3.42
CA LEU A 95 1.30 -4.88 -4.26
C LEU A 95 2.38 -4.01 -3.61
N TYR A 96 1.99 -2.85 -3.12
CA TYR A 96 2.89 -1.89 -2.48
C TYR A 96 3.56 -2.45 -1.22
N TRP A 97 2.81 -3.12 -0.34
CA TRP A 97 3.36 -3.77 0.86
C TRP A 97 4.12 -5.05 0.53
N GLY A 98 3.67 -5.81 -0.47
CA GLY A 98 4.35 -6.99 -0.99
C GLY A 98 5.74 -6.68 -1.55
N LEU A 99 5.91 -5.55 -2.24
CA LEU A 99 7.20 -5.05 -2.71
C LEU A 99 8.18 -4.82 -1.55
N ALA A 100 7.74 -4.14 -0.49
CA ALA A 100 8.59 -3.89 0.68
C ALA A 100 8.98 -5.20 1.39
N LYS A 101 8.00 -6.08 1.62
CA LYS A 101 8.20 -7.38 2.28
C LYS A 101 9.19 -8.26 1.50
N SER A 102 9.04 -8.31 0.19
CA SER A 102 9.80 -9.22 -0.68
C SER A 102 11.22 -8.75 -0.96
N ASN A 103 11.52 -7.47 -0.75
CA ASN A 103 12.82 -6.88 -1.07
C ASN A 103 13.45 -6.22 0.17
N PRO A 104 13.81 -6.99 1.21
CA PRO A 104 14.26 -6.42 2.48
C PRO A 104 15.51 -5.56 2.34
N LYS A 105 16.36 -5.77 1.32
CA LYS A 105 17.57 -4.95 1.06
C LYS A 105 17.25 -3.51 0.65
N ALA A 106 16.01 -3.21 0.24
CA ALA A 106 15.55 -1.87 -0.06
C ALA A 106 14.96 -1.22 1.20
N GLU A 107 15.79 -0.92 2.19
CA GLU A 107 15.32 -0.55 3.55
C GLU A 107 14.41 0.68 3.57
N ASN A 108 14.65 1.65 2.69
CA ASN A 108 13.78 2.82 2.50
C ASN A 108 12.31 2.45 2.20
N THR A 109 12.08 1.32 1.54
CA THR A 109 10.74 0.82 1.21
C THR A 109 9.99 0.25 2.41
N LEU A 110 10.70 -0.19 3.45
CA LEU A 110 10.11 -0.61 4.72
C LEU A 110 9.63 0.60 5.52
N PHE A 111 10.41 1.69 5.53
CA PHE A 111 10.01 2.94 6.19
C PHE A 111 8.74 3.52 5.58
N THR A 112 8.70 3.64 4.25
CA THR A 112 7.49 4.11 3.56
C THR A 112 6.32 3.15 3.80
N ALA A 113 6.56 1.84 3.80
CA ALA A 113 5.52 0.85 4.07
C ALA A 113 4.91 1.00 5.46
N ARG A 114 5.71 1.20 6.52
CA ARG A 114 5.23 1.49 7.87
C ARG A 114 4.30 2.71 7.90
N HIS A 115 4.74 3.83 7.32
CA HIS A 115 3.93 5.05 7.32
C HIS A 115 2.62 4.86 6.57
N SER A 116 2.65 4.18 5.42
CA SER A 116 1.45 3.88 4.64
C SER A 116 0.48 2.94 5.37
N LEU A 117 0.98 1.97 6.15
CA LEU A 117 0.15 1.08 6.95
C LEU A 117 -0.63 1.88 7.98
N VAL A 118 0.01 2.83 8.68
CA VAL A 118 -0.72 3.70 9.62
C VAL A 118 -1.76 4.56 8.90
N ALA A 119 -1.46 5.06 7.69
CA ALA A 119 -2.35 5.94 6.93
C ALA A 119 -3.54 5.21 6.26
N TRP A 120 -3.32 3.98 5.79
CA TRP A 120 -4.24 3.23 4.92
C TRP A 120 -4.54 1.82 5.41
N GLY A 121 -4.02 1.40 6.56
CA GLY A 121 -4.20 0.05 7.12
C GLY A 121 -5.64 -0.29 7.49
N TRP A 122 -6.52 0.72 7.56
CA TRP A 122 -7.97 0.54 7.65
C TRP A 122 -8.56 -0.19 6.42
N VAL A 123 -7.84 -0.27 5.29
CA VAL A 123 -8.27 -1.08 4.13
C VAL A 123 -8.24 -2.59 4.41
N LEU A 124 -7.51 -3.02 5.45
CA LEU A 124 -7.35 -4.43 5.81
C LEU A 124 -8.54 -4.93 6.64
N ARG A 125 -9.51 -5.56 5.96
CA ARG A 125 -10.73 -6.09 6.61
C ARG A 125 -10.60 -7.51 7.13
N HIS A 126 -9.77 -8.33 6.48
CA HIS A 126 -9.64 -9.73 6.86
C HIS A 126 -8.57 -9.90 7.95
N LYS A 127 -8.89 -10.62 9.02
CA LYS A 127 -7.97 -10.83 10.16
C LYS A 127 -6.59 -11.36 9.75
N LEU A 128 -6.53 -12.33 8.84
CA LEU A 128 -5.24 -12.80 8.31
C LEU A 128 -4.42 -11.71 7.57
N ASP A 129 -5.06 -10.73 6.91
CA ASP A 129 -4.34 -9.60 6.32
C ASP A 129 -3.79 -8.65 7.39
N GLN A 130 -4.58 -8.42 8.43
CA GLN A 130 -4.18 -7.62 9.60
C GLN A 130 -2.98 -8.25 10.31
N GLU A 131 -3.03 -9.56 10.57
CA GLU A 131 -1.90 -10.32 11.11
C GLU A 131 -0.68 -10.29 10.19
N ALA A 132 -0.87 -10.37 8.86
CA ALA A 132 0.23 -10.26 7.92
C ALA A 132 0.89 -8.86 7.97
N ALA A 133 0.10 -7.79 8.13
CA ALA A 133 0.60 -6.43 8.28
C ALA A 133 1.37 -6.24 9.59
N GLU A 134 0.89 -6.79 10.71
CA GLU A 134 1.63 -6.78 11.97
C GLU A 134 2.97 -7.52 11.84
N ASN A 135 2.98 -8.70 11.21
CA ASN A 135 4.20 -9.45 10.94
C ASN A 135 5.20 -8.65 10.07
N LEU A 136 4.71 -7.86 9.11
CA LEU A 136 5.56 -6.98 8.31
C LEU A 136 6.21 -5.89 9.16
N LEU A 137 5.44 -5.26 10.05
CA LEU A 137 5.95 -4.23 10.98
C LEU A 137 6.97 -4.81 11.96
N GLN A 138 6.69 -5.97 12.55
CA GLN A 138 7.62 -6.66 13.45
C GLN A 138 8.91 -7.08 12.72
N GLY A 139 8.78 -7.55 11.47
CA GLY A 139 9.94 -7.86 10.63
C GLY A 139 10.80 -6.62 10.32
N MET A 140 10.17 -5.46 10.14
CA MET A 140 10.89 -4.18 10.00
C MET A 140 11.63 -3.82 11.30
N GLU A 141 10.95 -3.86 12.45
CA GLU A 141 11.56 -3.57 13.76
C GLU A 141 12.76 -4.47 14.04
N ALA A 142 12.63 -5.78 13.83
CA ALA A 142 13.72 -6.73 14.01
C ALA A 142 14.94 -6.42 13.13
N LYS A 143 14.71 -5.77 11.98
CA LYS A 143 15.77 -5.42 11.04
C LYS A 143 16.39 -4.05 11.31
N THR A 144 15.58 -3.03 11.61
CA THR A 144 16.04 -1.64 11.72
C THR A 144 16.23 -1.18 13.17
N GLY A 145 15.63 -1.89 14.13
CA GLY A 145 15.55 -1.50 15.54
C GLY A 145 14.53 -0.41 15.84
N TRP A 146 13.68 -0.04 14.87
CA TRP A 146 12.70 1.02 15.05
C TRP A 146 11.43 0.49 15.68
N ASP A 147 11.01 1.10 16.79
CA ASP A 147 9.79 0.73 17.51
C ASP A 147 8.54 0.89 16.62
N VAL A 148 7.79 -0.21 16.51
CA VAL A 148 6.51 -0.29 15.78
C VAL A 148 5.32 -0.56 16.70
N ALA A 149 5.52 -0.69 18.01
CA ALA A 149 4.46 -1.04 18.97
C ALA A 149 3.30 -0.04 18.91
N GLN A 150 3.61 1.27 18.87
CA GLN A 150 2.59 2.31 18.71
C GLN A 150 1.83 2.18 17.38
N SER A 151 2.53 1.88 16.28
CA SER A 151 1.89 1.70 14.97
C SER A 151 0.94 0.51 14.96
N ILE A 152 1.34 -0.62 15.57
CA ILE A 152 0.49 -1.81 15.73
C ILE A 152 -0.72 -1.50 16.61
N GLN A 153 -0.54 -0.79 17.72
CA GLN A 153 -1.64 -0.42 18.61
C GLN A 153 -2.68 0.46 17.90
N VAL A 154 -2.23 1.45 17.12
CA VAL A 154 -3.12 2.28 16.30
C VAL A 154 -3.90 1.43 15.31
N LEU A 155 -3.23 0.53 14.59
CA LEU A 155 -3.89 -0.37 13.62
C LEU A 155 -4.94 -1.26 14.26
N ARG A 156 -4.63 -1.88 15.40
CA ARG A 156 -5.58 -2.73 16.15
C ARG A 156 -6.81 -1.93 16.60
N GLY A 157 -6.61 -0.70 17.07
CA GLY A 157 -7.71 0.20 17.42
C GLY A 157 -8.61 0.46 16.22
N LEU A 158 -8.02 0.77 15.07
CA LEU A 158 -8.76 1.01 13.82
C LEU A 158 -9.59 -0.22 13.40
N TRP A 159 -9.02 -1.41 13.46
CA TRP A 159 -9.72 -2.64 13.06
C TRP A 159 -10.87 -3.01 14.00
N ASN A 160 -10.69 -2.82 15.32
CA ASN A 160 -11.71 -3.13 16.30
C ASN A 160 -12.92 -2.17 16.23
N GLU A 161 -12.71 -0.89 15.92
CA GLU A 161 -13.80 0.08 15.72
C GLU A 161 -14.72 -0.32 14.56
N GLU A 162 -14.15 -0.87 13.48
CA GLU A 162 -14.93 -1.28 12.30
C GLU A 162 -15.74 -2.56 12.52
N ASP A 163 -15.24 -3.47 13.36
CA ASP A 163 -15.98 -4.68 13.75
C ASP A 163 -17.19 -4.36 14.64
N SER A 164 -17.20 -3.21 15.33
CA SER A 164 -18.32 -2.79 16.19
C SER A 164 -19.45 -2.04 15.47
N ASP A 165 -19.19 -1.52 14.27
CA ASP A 165 -20.15 -0.78 13.43
C ASP A 165 -20.85 -1.68 12.38
N ASN A 166 -20.67 -3.00 12.47
CA ASN A 166 -21.18 -4.02 11.55
C ASN A 166 -22.11 -5.03 12.27
#